data_AF-A0A3A8Y7R0-F1
#
_entry.id   AF-A0A3A8Y7R0-F1
#
_cell.length_a   1.000
_cell.length_b   1.000
_cell.length_c   1.000
_cell.angle_alpha   90.00
_cell.angle_beta   90.00
_cell.angle_gamma   90.00
#
_symmetry.space_group_name_H-M   'P 1'
#
loop_
_entity.id
_entity.type
_entity.pdbx_description
1 polymer ?
#
loop_
_entity_poly.entity_id
_entity_poly.type
_entity_poly.pdbx_seq_one_letter_code
_entity_poly.pdbx_strand_id
1 'polypeptide(L)' 'MGNKWIRCPVCGSKTRDRIREDTVLKNYPLYCPKCKQDIRMQ' A
#
# COMPACT_ATOMS: atom_id res chain seq x y z
N MET A 1 13.13 -9.69 -10.62
CA MET A 1 12.19 -8.55 -10.60
C MET A 1 11.19 -8.81 -9.50
N GLY A 2 11.29 -8.06 -8.41
CA GLY A 2 10.69 -8.41 -7.13
C GLY A 2 9.38 -7.69 -6.89
N ASN A 3 8.31 -8.44 -6.64
CA ASN A 3 7.06 -7.85 -6.15
C ASN A 3 7.27 -7.41 -4.69
N LYS A 4 7.06 -6.13 -4.39
CA LYS A 4 7.15 -5.57 -3.05
C LYS A 4 5.75 -5.45 -2.44
N TRP A 5 5.66 -5.66 -1.13
CA TRP A 5 4.43 -5.37 -0.41
C TRP A 5 4.35 -3.89 -0.13
N ILE A 6 3.17 -3.31 -0.35
CA ILE A 6 2.94 -1.94 0.06
C ILE A 6 2.92 -1.92 1.59
N ARG A 7 3.65 -0.95 2.15
CA ARG A 7 3.68 -0.69 3.59
C ARG A 7 2.71 0.44 3.84
N CYS A 8 1.90 0.31 4.88
CA CYS A 8 1.02 1.39 5.31
C CYS A 8 1.87 2.61 5.71
N PRO A 9 1.65 3.81 5.13
CA PRO A 9 2.42 5.00 5.50
C PRO A 9 2.11 5.48 6.92
N VAL A 10 0.96 5.11 7.49
CA VAL A 10 0.55 5.50 8.85
C VAL A 10 1.22 4.63 9.92
N CYS A 11 1.33 3.30 9.69
CA CYS A 11 1.77 2.37 10.74
C CYS A 11 2.90 1.42 10.36
N GLY A 12 3.45 1.55 9.14
CA GLY A 12 4.53 0.70 8.61
C GLY A 12 4.18 -0.78 8.42
N SER A 13 2.94 -1.17 8.72
CA SER A 13 2.52 -2.56 8.64
C SER A 13 2.30 -2.98 7.19
N LYS A 14 2.56 -4.26 6.92
CA LYS A 14 2.35 -4.87 5.61
C LYS A 14 0.86 -4.81 5.23
N THR A 15 0.53 -4.26 4.06
CA THR A 15 -0.85 -4.31 3.54
C THR A 15 -1.08 -5.58 2.73
N ARG A 16 -2.31 -5.77 2.22
CA ARG A 16 -2.66 -6.93 1.38
C ARG A 16 -2.20 -6.79 -0.07
N ASP A 17 -1.80 -5.60 -0.46
CA ASP A 17 -1.49 -5.24 -1.84
C ASP A 17 -0.01 -5.45 -2.14
N ARG A 18 0.26 -6.16 -3.23
CA ARG A 18 1.60 -6.32 -3.80
C ARG A 18 1.69 -5.45 -5.04
N ILE A 19 2.80 -4.75 -5.14
CA ILE A 19 3.11 -3.88 -6.27
C ILE A 19 4.43 -4.33 -6.90
N ARG A 20 4.53 -4.23 -8.22
CA ARG A 20 5.81 -4.38 -8.90
C ARG A 20 6.63 -3.10 -8.77
N GLU A 21 7.94 -3.23 -8.85
CA GLU A 21 8.89 -2.11 -8.76
C GLU A 21 8.67 -1.01 -9.80
N ASP A 22 8.07 -1.35 -10.95
CA ASP A 22 7.79 -0.46 -12.08
C ASP A 22 6.39 0.17 -12.06
N THR A 23 5.55 -0.15 -11.07
CA THR A 23 4.18 0.37 -10.99
C THR A 23 4.10 1.62 -10.12
N VAL A 24 3.46 2.67 -10.62
CA VAL A 24 3.17 3.91 -9.87
C VAL A 24 1.69 3.93 -9.50
N LEU A 25 1.39 4.06 -8.20
CA LEU A 25 0.02 4.22 -7.70
C LEU A 25 -0.31 5.70 -7.55
N LYS A 26 -1.35 6.16 -8.26
CA LYS A 26 -1.91 7.51 -8.11
C LYS A 26 -3.37 7.41 -7.70
N ASN A 27 -3.76 8.15 -6.68
CA ASN A 27 -5.10 8.14 -6.08
C ASN A 27 -5.61 6.73 -5.75
N TYR A 28 -4.72 5.80 -5.40
CA TYR A 28 -5.08 4.42 -5.14
C TYR A 28 -5.60 4.28 -3.70
N PRO A 29 -6.84 3.81 -3.49
CA PRO A 29 -7.36 3.54 -2.15
C PRO A 29 -6.71 2.28 -1.60
N LEU A 30 -5.81 2.44 -0.63
CA LEU A 30 -5.15 1.37 0.09
C LEU A 30 -5.80 1.18 1.46
N TYR A 31 -6.39 0.00 1.69
CA TYR A 31 -6.93 -0.33 3.01
C TYR A 31 -5.86 -0.92 3.94
N CYS A 32 -5.75 -0.38 5.15
CA CYS A 32 -4.88 -0.94 6.19
C CYS A 32 -5.71 -1.65 7.26
N PRO A 33 -5.62 -2.99 7.41
CA PRO A 33 -6.39 -3.73 8.42
C PRO A 33 -5.99 -3.38 9.87
N LYS A 34 -4.76 -2.89 10.08
CA LYS A 34 -4.28 -2.45 11.41
C LYS A 34 -4.86 -1.09 11.80
N CYS A 35 -4.91 -0.15 10.85
CA CYS A 35 -5.46 1.19 11.06
C CYS A 35 -6.98 1.25 10.87
N LYS A 36 -7.59 0.21 10.28
CA LYS A 36 -9.01 0.08 9.96
C LYS A 36 -9.56 1.27 9.17
N GLN A 37 -8.76 1.81 8.26
CA GLN A 37 -9.11 2.96 7.42
C GLN A 37 -8.54 2.79 6.02
N ASP A 38 -9.18 3.42 5.04
CA ASP A 38 -8.64 3.60 3.70
C ASP A 38 -7.66 4.80 3.65
N ILE A 39 -6.59 4.63 2.90
CA ILE A 39 -5.54 5.62 2.72
C ILE A 39 -5.42 5.85 1.23
N ARG A 40 -5.47 7.11 0.78
CA ARG A 40 -5.21 7.43 -0.62
C ARG A 40 -3.72 7.68 -0.82
N MET A 41 -3.09 6.87 -1.65
CA MET A 41 -1.74 7.14 -2.15
C MET A 41 -1.84 8.23 -3.21
N GLN A 42 -1.13 9.34 -3.04
CA GLN A 42 -1.08 10.45 -4.00
C GLN A 42 0.25 10.46 -4.75
#